data_AF-A0A7Z1SFW6-F1
#
_entry.id   AF-A0A7Z1SFW6-F1
#
_cell.length_a   1.000
_cell.length_b   1.000
_cell.length_c   1.000
_cell.angle_alpha   90.00
_cell.angle_beta   90.00
_cell.angle_gamma   90.00
#
_symmetry.space_group_name_H-M   'P 1'
#
loop_
_entity.id
_entity.type
_entity.pdbx_description
1 polymer ?
#
loop_
_entity_poly.entity_id
_entity_poly.type
_entity_poly.pdbx_seq_one_letter_code
_entity_poly.pdbx_strand_id
1 'polypeptide(L)'
;PIKETLAASLIRLANWNGNTPLIDPFCGSGTIAIEACLIAQNIAPGFNRDFVSEQWNMMPPNIYDKFRDEADQLADYDKDIQVYASDIDPEMIEIAKRNAEEVGLGDIIQFNVKDVNTLSIDTDKPVALVGNPPYGERIGDREEVEEMYRYIG
;
A
#
# COMPACT_ATOMS: atom_id res chain seq x y z
N PRO A 1 9.03 0.11 -8.53
CA PRO A 1 7.70 -0.28 -7.97
C PRO A 1 7.55 -1.79 -7.89
N ILE A 2 7.17 -2.31 -6.72
CA ILE A 2 6.71 -3.69 -6.56
C ILE A 2 5.35 -3.86 -7.27
N LYS A 3 5.04 -5.06 -7.76
CA LYS A 3 3.71 -5.32 -8.34
C LYS A 3 2.64 -5.27 -7.25
N GLU A 4 1.48 -4.72 -7.59
CA GLU A 4 0.28 -4.57 -6.75
C GLU A 4 -0.14 -5.92 -6.14
N THR A 5 -0.20 -6.98 -6.97
CA THR A 5 -0.56 -8.33 -6.49
C THR A 5 0.45 -8.92 -5.50
N LEU A 6 1.72 -8.57 -5.62
CA LEU A 6 2.75 -9.01 -4.68
C LEU A 6 2.67 -8.21 -3.38
N ALA A 7 2.47 -6.90 -3.45
CA ALA A 7 2.22 -6.05 -2.29
C ALA A 7 1.00 -6.52 -1.48
N ALA A 8 -0.13 -6.77 -2.14
CA ALA A 8 -1.33 -7.33 -1.51
C ALA A 8 -1.05 -8.67 -0.83
N SER A 9 -0.24 -9.52 -1.48
CA SER A 9 0.15 -10.82 -0.91
C SER A 9 1.02 -10.65 0.35
N LEU A 10 1.94 -9.69 0.37
CA LEU A 10 2.78 -9.39 1.53
C LEU A 10 1.93 -8.96 2.74
N ILE A 11 0.97 -8.05 2.53
CA ILE A 11 0.06 -7.60 3.61
C ILE A 11 -0.74 -8.77 4.18
N ARG A 12 -1.27 -9.64 3.31
CA ARG A 12 -2.02 -10.83 3.75
C ARG A 12 -1.14 -11.81 4.51
N LEU A 13 0.11 -12.02 4.07
CA LEU A 13 1.07 -12.88 4.77
C LEU A 13 1.50 -12.29 6.13
N ALA A 14 1.58 -10.97 6.23
CA ALA A 14 1.84 -10.26 7.48
C ALA A 14 0.66 -10.34 8.47
N ASN A 15 -0.50 -10.87 8.05
CA ASN A 15 -1.75 -10.91 8.83
C ASN A 15 -2.18 -9.54 9.36
N TRP A 16 -1.86 -8.47 8.63
CA TRP A 16 -2.27 -7.12 9.00
C TRP A 16 -3.69 -6.84 8.51
N ASN A 17 -4.52 -6.25 9.38
CA ASN A 17 -5.95 -6.07 9.14
C ASN A 17 -6.46 -4.65 9.48
N GLY A 18 -5.56 -3.69 9.68
CA GLY A 18 -5.92 -2.31 10.04
C GLY A 18 -6.02 -2.01 11.54
N ASN A 19 -5.94 -3.01 12.42
CA ASN A 19 -6.12 -2.78 13.87
C ASN A 19 -4.90 -2.16 14.58
N THR A 20 -3.75 -2.18 13.92
CA THR A 20 -2.51 -1.56 14.40
C THR A 20 -1.98 -0.62 13.32
N PRO A 21 -1.18 0.39 13.70
CA PRO A 21 -0.44 1.16 12.71
C PRO A 21 0.39 0.25 11.80
N LEU A 22 0.52 0.63 10.53
CA LEU A 22 1.45 0.04 9.58
C LEU A 22 2.46 1.09 9.13
N ILE A 23 3.73 0.69 9.06
CA ILE A 23 4.82 1.48 8.49
C ILE A 23 5.38 0.78 7.27
N ASP A 24 5.45 1.51 6.16
CA ASP A 24 6.30 1.19 5.02
C ASP A 24 7.42 2.23 4.91
N PRO A 25 8.65 1.92 5.39
CA PRO A 25 9.76 2.87 5.37
C PRO A 25 10.50 2.94 4.03
N PHE A 26 10.07 2.17 3.03
CA PHE A 26 10.64 2.09 1.68
C PHE A 26 9.54 2.18 0.64
N CYS A 27 8.62 3.14 0.82
CA CYS A 27 7.34 3.07 0.15
C CYS A 27 7.43 3.26 -1.36
N GLY A 28 8.49 3.91 -1.86
CA GLY A 28 8.62 4.28 -3.25
C GLY A 28 7.34 4.94 -3.75
N SER A 29 6.67 4.31 -4.71
CA SER A 29 5.43 4.80 -5.31
C SER A 29 4.15 4.51 -4.50
N GLY A 30 4.28 4.09 -3.24
CA GLY A 30 3.16 3.89 -2.30
C GLY A 30 2.42 2.56 -2.42
N THR A 31 2.88 1.62 -3.25
CA THR A 31 2.11 0.42 -3.61
C THR A 31 1.72 -0.44 -2.40
N ILE A 32 2.63 -0.70 -1.46
CA ILE A 32 2.32 -1.50 -0.26
C ILE A 32 1.32 -0.76 0.63
N ALA A 33 1.51 0.54 0.86
CA ALA A 33 0.62 1.36 1.68
C ALA A 33 -0.81 1.45 1.10
N ILE A 34 -0.93 1.60 -0.22
CA ILE A 34 -2.22 1.62 -0.93
C ILE A 34 -2.92 0.27 -0.81
N GLU A 35 -2.23 -0.83 -1.14
CA GLU A 35 -2.81 -2.18 -1.03
C GLU A 35 -3.19 -2.52 0.41
N ALA A 36 -2.43 -2.05 1.40
CA ALA A 36 -2.76 -2.20 2.81
C ALA A 36 -4.11 -1.55 3.13
N CYS A 37 -4.32 -0.29 2.74
CA CYS A 37 -5.57 0.42 2.98
C CYS A 37 -6.75 -0.28 2.28
N LEU A 38 -6.60 -0.66 1.01
CA LEU A 38 -7.63 -1.37 0.26
C LEU A 38 -8.04 -2.68 0.96
N ILE A 39 -7.06 -3.46 1.42
CA ILE A 39 -7.31 -4.70 2.17
C ILE A 39 -8.01 -4.42 3.50
N ALA A 40 -7.53 -3.43 4.27
CA ALA A 40 -8.04 -3.15 5.59
C ALA A 40 -9.49 -2.64 5.55
N GLN A 41 -9.82 -1.79 4.58
CA GLN A 41 -11.16 -1.23 4.34
C GLN A 41 -12.03 -2.15 3.48
N ASN A 42 -11.55 -3.35 3.11
CA ASN A 42 -12.29 -4.28 2.26
C ASN A 42 -12.76 -3.68 0.91
N ILE A 43 -11.97 -2.75 0.36
CA ILE A 43 -12.24 -2.14 -0.94
C ILE A 43 -11.80 -3.12 -2.02
N ALA A 44 -12.70 -3.46 -2.94
CA ALA A 44 -12.38 -4.40 -4.01
C ALA A 44 -11.31 -3.82 -4.95
N PRO A 45 -10.21 -4.54 -5.27
CA PRO A 45 -9.13 -4.01 -6.11
C PRO A 45 -9.55 -3.71 -7.56
N GLY A 46 -10.71 -4.24 -7.97
CA GLY A 46 -11.31 -4.00 -9.28
C GLY A 46 -12.24 -2.79 -9.35
N PHE A 47 -12.47 -2.05 -8.26
CA PHE A 47 -13.56 -1.07 -8.17
C PHE A 47 -13.41 0.09 -9.17
N ASN A 48 -12.18 0.54 -9.42
CA ASN A 48 -11.87 1.67 -10.29
C ASN A 48 -11.25 1.24 -11.64
N ARG A 49 -11.68 0.10 -12.19
CA ARG A 49 -11.22 -0.39 -13.49
C ARG A 49 -12.29 -1.16 -14.24
N ASP A 50 -12.03 -1.31 -15.53
CA ASP A 50 -12.84 -2.12 -16.43
C ASP A 50 -12.20 -3.47 -16.74
N PHE A 51 -13.03 -4.42 -17.11
CA PHE A 51 -12.68 -5.76 -17.55
C PHE A 51 -13.20 -6.00 -18.97
N VAL A 52 -12.38 -6.64 -19.82
CA VAL A 52 -12.73 -6.90 -21.23
C VAL A 52 -14.04 -7.70 -21.39
N SER A 53 -14.36 -8.55 -20.42
CA SER A 53 -15.57 -9.38 -20.42
C SER A 53 -16.86 -8.59 -20.20
N GLU A 54 -16.79 -7.33 -19.79
CA GLU A 54 -17.94 -6.41 -19.72
C GLU A 54 -18.57 -6.15 -21.10
N GLN A 55 -17.77 -6.29 -22.16
CA GLN A 55 -18.20 -6.04 -23.53
C GLN A 55 -18.69 -7.31 -24.25
N TRP A 56 -18.69 -8.46 -23.58
CA TRP A 56 -19.05 -9.72 -24.22
C TRP A 56 -20.56 -9.89 -24.34
N ASN A 57 -21.04 -10.21 -25.54
CA ASN A 57 -22.47 -10.41 -25.83
C ASN A 57 -23.13 -11.54 -25.02
N MET A 58 -22.34 -12.48 -24.51
CA MET A 58 -22.83 -13.60 -23.67
C MET A 58 -23.05 -13.19 -22.22
N MET A 59 -22.57 -12.00 -21.82
CA MET A 59 -22.69 -11.53 -20.46
C MET A 59 -24.11 -11.00 -20.21
N PRO A 60 -24.78 -11.37 -19.10
CA PRO A 60 -26.05 -10.76 -18.74
C PRO A 60 -25.92 -9.24 -18.61
N PRO A 61 -26.90 -8.46 -19.10
CA PRO A 61 -26.87 -7.00 -18.94
C PRO A 61 -26.84 -6.63 -17.45
N ASN A 62 -26.12 -5.55 -17.12
CA ASN A 62 -26.01 -4.96 -15.79
C ASN A 62 -25.42 -5.88 -14.69
N ILE A 63 -24.84 -7.02 -15.04
CA ILE A 63 -24.24 -7.93 -14.03
C ILE A 63 -23.03 -7.29 -13.33
N TYR A 64 -22.24 -6.51 -14.07
CA TYR A 64 -21.07 -5.82 -13.53
C TYR A 64 -21.47 -4.69 -12.60
N ASP A 65 -22.50 -3.90 -12.95
CA ASP A 65 -23.04 -2.85 -12.09
C ASP A 65 -23.51 -3.45 -10.77
N LYS A 66 -24.25 -4.57 -10.83
CA LYS A 66 -24.66 -5.30 -9.64
C LYS A 66 -23.48 -5.72 -8.76
N PHE A 67 -22.42 -6.27 -9.34
CA PHE A 67 -21.24 -6.69 -8.56
C PHE A 67 -20.42 -5.52 -8.03
N ARG A 68 -20.38 -4.39 -8.75
CA ARG A 68 -19.77 -3.15 -8.25
C ARG A 68 -20.55 -2.61 -7.05
N ASP A 69 -21.89 -2.58 -7.14
CA ASP A 69 -22.77 -2.19 -6.03
C ASP A 69 -22.60 -3.12 -4.81
N GLU A 70 -22.52 -4.44 -5.02
CA GLU A 70 -22.26 -5.41 -3.95
C GLU A 70 -20.88 -5.19 -3.31
N ALA A 71 -19.85 -4.90 -4.10
CA ALA A 71 -18.51 -4.64 -3.60
C ALA A 71 -18.42 -3.33 -2.80
N ASP A 72 -19.08 -2.26 -3.27
CA ASP A 72 -19.17 -0.97 -2.59
C ASP A 72 -19.87 -1.08 -1.24
N GLN A 73 -20.97 -1.85 -1.17
CA GLN A 73 -21.68 -2.13 0.09
C GLN A 73 -20.86 -2.92 1.12
N LEU A 74 -19.86 -3.69 0.67
CA LEU A 74 -18.97 -4.45 1.54
C LEU A 74 -17.76 -3.66 2.00
N ALA A 75 -17.47 -2.51 1.38
CA ALA A 75 -16.36 -1.66 1.77
C ALA A 75 -16.64 -0.94 3.09
N ASP A 76 -15.62 -0.85 3.93
CA ASP A 76 -15.62 -0.21 5.23
C ASP A 76 -14.81 1.10 5.15
N TYR A 77 -15.39 2.09 4.45
CA TYR A 77 -14.75 3.39 4.20
C TYR A 77 -14.46 4.18 5.48
N ASP A 78 -15.27 3.98 6.52
CA ASP A 78 -15.17 4.67 7.81
C ASP A 78 -14.18 4.00 8.77
N LYS A 79 -13.56 2.89 8.37
CA LYS A 79 -12.58 2.20 9.21
C LYS A 79 -11.37 3.10 9.47
N ASP A 80 -11.16 3.39 10.75
CA ASP A 80 -9.98 4.11 11.22
C ASP A 80 -8.73 3.24 11.03
N ILE A 81 -7.88 3.64 10.10
CA ILE A 81 -6.61 2.97 9.78
C ILE A 81 -5.47 3.99 9.78
N GLN A 82 -4.33 3.54 10.26
CA GLN A 82 -3.12 4.39 10.39
C GLN A 82 -1.99 3.78 9.57
N VAL A 83 -1.74 4.35 8.39
CA VAL A 83 -0.66 3.91 7.50
C VAL A 83 0.33 5.05 7.33
N TYR A 84 1.59 4.77 7.68
CA TYR A 84 2.71 5.67 7.53
C TYR A 84 3.61 5.13 6.42
N ALA A 85 3.90 5.97 5.44
CA ALA A 85 4.69 5.60 4.29
C ALA A 85 5.81 6.63 4.09
N SER A 86 7.05 6.17 4.06
CA SER A 86 8.18 7.06 3.85
C SER A 86 9.16 6.52 2.83
N ASP A 87 9.84 7.45 2.19
CA ASP A 87 10.95 7.19 1.29
C ASP A 87 11.96 8.34 1.40
N ILE A 88 13.23 8.08 1.09
CA ILE A 88 14.27 9.10 1.02
C ILE A 88 14.12 9.98 -0.21
N ASP A 89 13.49 9.46 -1.27
CA ASP A 89 13.32 10.16 -2.54
C ASP A 89 12.04 11.01 -2.53
N PRO A 90 12.15 12.35 -2.55
CA PRO A 90 10.99 13.23 -2.59
C PRO A 90 10.14 13.08 -3.86
N GLU A 91 10.73 12.71 -4.99
CA GLU A 91 9.98 12.49 -6.24
C GLU A 91 9.07 11.27 -6.11
N MET A 92 9.56 10.20 -5.48
CA MET A 92 8.78 8.99 -5.22
C MET A 92 7.61 9.26 -4.27
N ILE A 93 7.82 10.10 -3.25
CA ILE A 93 6.74 10.52 -2.34
C ILE A 93 5.64 11.30 -3.06
N GLU A 94 5.99 12.21 -3.98
CA GLU A 94 4.97 12.92 -4.77
C GLU A 94 4.21 11.98 -5.72
N ILE A 95 4.89 11.00 -6.31
CA ILE A 95 4.24 9.94 -7.10
C ILE A 95 3.29 9.11 -6.21
N ALA A 96 3.73 8.75 -5.00
CA ALA A 96 2.94 7.95 -4.07
C ALA A 96 1.66 8.65 -3.63
N LYS A 97 1.75 9.96 -3.30
CA LYS A 97 0.58 10.79 -2.99
C LYS A 97 -0.41 10.82 -4.14
N ARG A 98 0.05 11.08 -5.37
CA ARG A 98 -0.83 11.10 -6.55
C ARG A 98 -1.51 9.75 -6.77
N ASN A 99 -0.77 8.65 -6.64
CA ASN A 99 -1.34 7.30 -6.77
C ASN A 99 -2.41 7.02 -5.70
N ALA A 100 -2.20 7.49 -4.47
CA ALA A 100 -3.17 7.35 -3.39
C ALA A 100 -4.42 8.23 -3.63
N GLU A 101 -4.24 9.45 -4.12
CA GLU A 101 -5.34 10.34 -4.52
C GLU A 101 -6.22 9.73 -5.62
N GLU A 102 -5.62 9.09 -6.63
CA GLU A 102 -6.35 8.42 -7.74
C GLU A 102 -7.29 7.30 -7.27
N VAL A 103 -7.06 6.74 -6.08
CA VAL A 103 -7.89 5.70 -5.47
C VAL A 103 -8.64 6.18 -4.21
N GLY A 104 -8.62 7.47 -3.92
CA GLY A 104 -9.34 8.07 -2.78
C GLY A 104 -8.73 7.83 -1.41
N LEU A 105 -7.44 7.49 -1.34
CA LEU A 105 -6.70 7.18 -0.10
C LEU A 105 -5.71 8.28 0.33
N GLY A 106 -5.67 9.42 -0.38
CA GLY A 106 -4.70 10.50 -0.14
C GLY A 106 -4.72 11.05 1.28
N ASP A 107 -5.89 11.13 1.91
CA ASP A 107 -6.05 11.64 3.28
C ASP A 107 -5.85 10.58 4.37
N ILE A 108 -5.74 9.31 3.97
CA ILE A 108 -5.61 8.17 4.89
C ILE A 108 -4.14 7.83 5.12
N ILE A 109 -3.33 7.86 4.06
CA ILE A 109 -1.92 7.49 4.12
C ILE A 109 -1.07 8.72 4.44
N GLN A 110 -0.28 8.64 5.51
CA GLN A 110 0.66 9.69 5.88
C GLN A 110 1.98 9.47 5.15
N PHE A 111 2.19 10.23 4.08
CA PHE A 111 3.42 10.21 3.30
C PHE A 111 4.46 11.22 3.79
N ASN A 112 5.69 10.77 4.02
CA ASN A 112 6.79 11.64 4.44
C ASN A 112 8.09 11.35 3.68
N VAL A 113 8.83 12.41 3.33
CA VAL A 113 10.22 12.26 2.88
C VAL A 113 11.07 12.04 4.13
N LYS A 114 11.53 10.81 4.35
CA LYS A 114 12.24 10.43 5.57
C LYS A 114 13.16 9.23 5.33
N ASP A 115 14.36 9.31 5.89
CA ASP A 115 15.29 8.20 5.94
C ASP A 115 14.87 7.21 7.04
N VAL A 116 14.85 5.91 6.69
CA VAL A 116 14.63 4.80 7.61
C VAL A 116 15.57 4.85 8.83
N ASN A 117 16.79 5.35 8.64
CA ASN A 117 17.79 5.54 9.71
C ASN A 117 17.38 6.60 10.76
N THR A 118 16.30 7.33 10.52
CA THR A 118 15.74 8.31 11.45
C THR A 118 14.30 8.01 11.80
N LEU A 119 13.81 6.82 11.40
CA LEU A 119 12.44 6.40 11.64
C LEU A 119 12.17 6.35 13.15
N SER A 120 11.10 7.01 13.54
CA SER A 120 10.66 7.11 14.93
C SER A 120 9.15 7.22 14.91
N ILE A 121 8.47 6.39 15.69
CA ILE A 121 7.03 6.51 15.93
C ILE A 121 6.82 6.63 17.44
N ASP A 122 6.08 7.66 17.82
CA ASP A 122 5.64 7.86 19.19
C ASP A 122 4.31 7.14 19.40
N THR A 123 4.37 5.86 19.77
CA THR A 123 3.17 5.05 20.05
C THR A 123 3.46 3.96 21.07
N ASP A 124 2.52 3.75 21.97
CA ASP A 124 2.52 2.65 22.94
C ASP A 124 1.89 1.37 22.36
N LYS A 125 1.35 1.44 21.13
CA LYS A 125 0.68 0.31 20.47
C LYS A 125 1.67 -0.55 19.68
N PRO A 126 1.40 -1.86 19.51
CA PRO A 126 2.12 -2.67 18.52
C PRO A 126 2.01 -2.06 17.13
N VAL A 127 3.07 -2.15 16.34
CA VAL A 127 3.16 -1.61 14.98
C VAL A 127 3.59 -2.71 14.01
N ALA A 128 2.96 -2.75 12.84
CA ALA A 128 3.39 -3.60 11.74
C ALA A 128 4.39 -2.83 10.87
N LEU A 129 5.54 -3.43 10.56
CA LEU A 129 6.51 -2.90 9.62
C LEU A 129 6.55 -3.80 8.39
N VAL A 130 6.14 -3.27 7.25
CA VAL A 130 6.11 -3.97 5.97
C VAL A 130 6.69 -3.04 4.92
N GLY A 131 7.81 -3.40 4.32
CA GLY A 131 8.43 -2.59 3.28
C GLY A 131 9.17 -3.45 2.27
N ASN A 132 9.55 -2.81 1.17
CA ASN A 132 10.32 -3.44 0.10
C ASN A 132 11.68 -2.76 -0.06
N PRO A 133 12.66 -3.06 0.83
CA PRO A 133 13.96 -2.42 0.82
C PRO A 133 14.74 -2.67 -0.49
N PRO A 134 15.75 -1.83 -0.79
CA PRO A 134 16.65 -2.04 -1.93
C PRO A 134 17.40 -3.38 -1.82
N TYR A 135 17.58 -4.04 -2.97
CA TYR A 135 18.13 -5.41 -3.06
C TYR A 135 19.66 -5.48 -3.23
N GLY A 136 20.37 -4.35 -3.26
CA GLY A 136 21.84 -4.32 -3.32
C GLY A 136 22.46 -4.99 -4.56
N GLU A 137 21.72 -5.11 -5.67
CA GLU A 137 22.18 -5.85 -6.87
C GLU A 137 23.26 -5.12 -7.69
N ARG A 138 23.50 -3.82 -7.42
CA ARG A 138 24.59 -3.06 -8.05
C ARG A 138 25.86 -3.17 -7.20
N ILE A 139 26.99 -3.38 -7.87
CA ILE A 139 28.32 -3.35 -7.24
C ILE A 139 28.54 -1.95 -6.66
N GLY A 140 28.53 -1.83 -5.33
CA GLY A 140 28.60 -0.56 -4.59
C GLY A 140 27.53 -0.43 -3.51
N ASP A 141 26.29 -0.83 -3.82
CA ASP A 141 25.13 -0.65 -2.92
C ASP A 141 25.07 -1.70 -1.79
N ARG A 142 25.88 -2.75 -1.85
CA ARG A 142 25.77 -3.89 -0.94
C ARG A 142 26.15 -3.55 0.50
N GLU A 143 27.21 -2.76 0.70
CA GLU A 143 27.63 -2.35 2.05
C GLU A 143 26.61 -1.39 2.68
N GLU A 144 26.10 -0.43 1.91
CA GLU A 144 25.05 0.50 2.37
C GLU A 144 23.75 -0.24 2.74
N VAL A 145 23.36 -1.24 1.94
CA VAL A 145 22.19 -2.08 2.20
C VAL A 145 22.40 -2.94 3.46
N GLU A 146 23.60 -3.50 3.66
CA GLU A 146 23.92 -4.25 4.89
C GLU A 146 23.88 -3.37 6.15
N GLU A 147 24.39 -2.14 6.09
CA GLU A 147 24.30 -1.18 7.20
C GLU A 147 22.86 -0.78 7.50
N MET A 148 22.06 -0.50 6.47
CA MET A 148 20.63 -0.21 6.59
C MET A 148 19.88 -1.36 7.28
N TYR A 149 20.12 -2.62 6.89
CA TYR A 149 19.50 -3.77 7.55
C TYR A 149 19.92 -3.91 9.02
N ARG A 150 21.18 -3.56 9.37
CA ARG A 150 21.63 -3.56 10.78
C ARG A 150 20.98 -2.45 11.59
N TYR A 151 20.62 -1.32 11.00
CA TYR A 151 19.94 -0.25 11.72
C TYR A 151 18.48 -0.59 12.03
N ILE A 152 17.82 -1.33 11.12
CA ILE A 152 16.42 -1.76 11.30
C ILE A 152 16.28 -2.85 12.38
N GLY A 153 17.25 -3.76 12.49
CA GLY A 153 17.23 -4.92 13.41
C GLY A 153 17.74 -4.61 14.80
#